data_AF-A0A355QIW1-F1
#
_entry.id   AF-A0A355QIW1-F1
#
_cell.length_a   1.000
_cell.length_b   1.000
_cell.length_c   1.000
_cell.angle_alpha   90.00
_cell.angle_beta   90.00
_cell.angle_gamma   90.00
#
_symmetry.space_group_name_H-M   'P 1'
#
loop_
_entity.id
_entity.type
_entity.pdbx_description
1 polymer ?
#
loop_
_entity_poly.entity_id
_entity_poly.type
_entity_poly.pdbx_seq_one_letter_code
_entity_poly.pdbx_strand_id
1 'polypeptide(L)'
;MARGPVRARAPPPPPGPGPARTAAGPPPRTGAPRTTRRHDATHDVLPRRAGTPARCRRRRRTQRRRLRGEPHRHAGRGPRGSRRAPCVGPPLPSASVHVILVRHARPEVVVDSPTVADPGLAELGVWQAARLADWLAHEEIDHIVTSPKRRAIETVQAVCEARSLTNEVVDDLDEIDRFCHSYYGTEILQTEGKVLWDQVVAGNFTEVGWDTPEVFNARVTAAWEGLCRRAPGERVLVSCHGGTVRVILAAIVGNPMASFRTDYAGISRVDVFVEEDGTLHGHIVSANETGHFDADRTTAGGPMRGAPDVSWPGRLRSITTPR
;
A
#
# COMPACT_ATOMS: atom_id res chain seq x y z
N MET A 1 -19.52 -68.80 -13.23
CA MET A 1 -20.47 -68.22 -12.25
C MET A 1 -20.54 -66.72 -12.49
N ALA A 2 -21.66 -66.21 -13.01
CA ALA A 2 -21.85 -64.81 -13.38
C ALA A 2 -22.13 -63.95 -12.12
N ARG A 3 -21.44 -62.81 -11.97
CA ARG A 3 -21.71 -61.81 -10.92
C ARG A 3 -22.67 -60.76 -11.48
N GLY A 4 -23.86 -60.64 -10.90
CA GLY A 4 -24.86 -59.62 -11.25
C GLY A 4 -24.48 -58.22 -10.74
N PRO A 5 -25.11 -57.15 -11.26
CA PRO A 5 -24.70 -55.78 -10.98
C PRO A 5 -25.24 -55.27 -9.63
N VAL A 6 -24.37 -54.58 -8.90
CA VAL A 6 -24.68 -53.90 -7.63
C VAL A 6 -25.40 -52.58 -7.93
N ARG A 7 -26.62 -52.41 -7.39
CA ARG A 7 -27.35 -51.13 -7.44
C ARG A 7 -26.78 -50.15 -6.40
N ALA A 8 -26.31 -49.00 -6.85
CA ALA A 8 -25.91 -47.89 -5.98
C ALA A 8 -27.14 -47.26 -5.30
N ARG A 9 -27.07 -47.05 -3.96
CA ARG A 9 -28.06 -46.28 -3.19
C ARG A 9 -27.75 -44.78 -3.31
N ALA A 10 -28.79 -43.96 -3.49
CA ALA A 10 -28.69 -42.51 -3.50
C ALA A 10 -28.37 -41.95 -2.09
N PRO A 11 -27.62 -40.83 -1.99
CA PRO A 11 -27.29 -40.21 -0.71
C PRO A 11 -28.49 -39.48 -0.08
N PRO A 12 -28.53 -39.33 1.25
CA PRO A 12 -29.61 -38.64 1.95
C PRO A 12 -29.55 -37.10 1.73
N PRO A 13 -30.70 -36.41 1.78
CA PRO A 13 -30.74 -34.95 1.64
C PRO A 13 -30.14 -34.22 2.85
N PRO A 14 -29.65 -32.98 2.67
CA PRO A 14 -29.03 -32.20 3.73
C PRO A 14 -30.06 -31.74 4.79
N PRO A 15 -29.62 -31.55 6.05
CA PRO A 15 -30.50 -31.05 7.12
C PRO A 15 -30.90 -29.58 6.88
N GLY A 16 -32.18 -29.28 7.13
CA GLY A 16 -32.73 -27.93 7.01
C GLY A 16 -32.22 -26.95 8.06
N PRO A 17 -32.39 -25.63 7.85
CA PRO A 17 -31.85 -24.60 8.73
C PRO A 17 -32.57 -24.56 10.08
N GLY A 18 -31.79 -24.64 11.16
CA GLY A 18 -32.28 -24.48 12.54
C GLY A 18 -32.66 -23.02 12.87
N PRO A 19 -33.47 -22.79 13.91
CA PRO A 19 -34.02 -21.47 14.22
C PRO A 19 -32.94 -20.49 14.75
N ALA A 20 -33.05 -19.24 14.30
CA ALA A 20 -32.16 -18.14 14.63
C ALA A 20 -32.20 -17.81 16.14
N ARG A 21 -31.02 -17.77 16.78
CA ARG A 21 -30.85 -17.27 18.14
C ARG A 21 -30.81 -15.73 18.13
N THR A 22 -31.77 -15.12 18.82
CA THR A 22 -31.85 -13.68 19.08
C THR A 22 -30.72 -13.22 20.00
N ALA A 23 -30.06 -12.12 19.62
CA ALA A 23 -28.98 -11.47 20.36
C ALA A 23 -29.51 -10.80 21.65
N ALA A 24 -28.84 -11.04 22.78
CA ALA A 24 -29.02 -10.30 24.01
C ALA A 24 -28.04 -9.11 24.04
N GLY A 25 -28.56 -7.89 24.16
CA GLY A 25 -27.77 -6.65 24.26
C GLY A 25 -27.09 -6.48 25.63
N PRO A 26 -26.09 -5.59 25.74
CA PRO A 26 -25.31 -5.40 26.97
C PRO A 26 -26.07 -4.54 28.00
N PRO A 27 -25.84 -4.77 29.32
CA PRO A 27 -26.48 -3.99 30.38
C PRO A 27 -25.83 -2.60 30.60
N PRO A 28 -26.55 -1.65 31.26
CA PRO A 28 -26.17 -0.24 31.32
C PRO A 28 -25.07 0.07 32.35
N ARG A 29 -24.30 1.13 32.07
CA ARG A 29 -23.25 1.67 32.96
C ARG A 29 -23.85 2.54 34.08
N THR A 30 -23.61 2.15 35.32
CA THR A 30 -23.85 2.97 36.52
C THR A 30 -22.75 4.01 36.71
N GLY A 31 -23.11 5.24 37.07
CA GLY A 31 -22.18 6.33 37.34
C GLY A 31 -22.11 6.78 38.81
N ALA A 32 -21.23 7.78 39.00
CA ALA A 32 -21.01 8.70 40.13
C ALA A 32 -19.90 8.29 41.16
N PRO A 33 -19.24 9.24 41.87
CA PRO A 33 -19.57 10.67 41.98
C PRO A 33 -18.43 11.69 41.76
N ARG A 34 -18.87 12.94 41.56
CA ARG A 34 -18.10 14.19 41.50
C ARG A 34 -17.57 14.57 42.88
N THR A 35 -16.34 15.07 42.94
CA THR A 35 -15.85 15.89 44.05
C THR A 35 -15.80 17.36 43.64
N THR A 36 -16.28 18.18 44.55
CA THR A 36 -16.42 19.64 44.49
C THR A 36 -15.11 20.35 44.83
N ARG A 37 -14.80 21.45 44.15
CA ARG A 37 -14.23 22.65 44.77
C ARG A 37 -14.60 23.90 43.97
N ARG A 38 -15.14 24.88 44.70
CA ARG A 38 -15.50 26.25 44.28
C ARG A 38 -14.28 27.17 44.34
N HIS A 39 -14.48 28.38 43.77
CA HIS A 39 -13.70 29.63 43.77
C HIS A 39 -13.25 29.98 42.34
N ASP A 40 -13.50 31.14 41.75
CA ASP A 40 -14.25 32.36 42.13
C ASP A 40 -14.67 33.03 40.81
N ALA A 41 -15.70 33.88 40.88
CA ALA A 41 -16.27 34.61 39.75
C ALA A 41 -15.76 36.05 39.67
N THR A 42 -15.46 36.52 38.46
CA THR A 42 -15.54 37.93 38.00
C THR A 42 -15.73 37.90 36.47
N HIS A 43 -16.94 38.15 35.95
CA HIS A 43 -17.40 39.42 35.34
C HIS A 43 -16.45 40.04 34.30
N ASP A 44 -16.77 39.93 33.01
CA ASP A 44 -17.32 41.03 32.17
C ASP A 44 -17.22 40.70 30.66
N VAL A 45 -18.35 40.59 29.96
CA VAL A 45 -18.96 41.59 29.05
C VAL A 45 -18.36 41.56 27.62
N LEU A 46 -19.16 41.00 26.70
CA LEU A 46 -19.11 41.21 25.25
C LEU A 46 -19.40 42.69 24.90
N PRO A 47 -18.98 43.14 23.70
CA PRO A 47 -20.02 43.69 22.83
C PRO A 47 -19.94 43.22 21.37
N ARG A 48 -21.13 42.92 20.84
CA ARG A 48 -21.48 42.95 19.41
C ARG A 48 -21.77 44.40 18.99
N ARG A 49 -21.44 44.76 17.74
CA ARG A 49 -22.20 45.61 16.78
C ARG A 49 -21.36 45.77 15.50
N ALA A 50 -21.81 45.32 14.32
CA ALA A 50 -22.80 45.88 13.40
C ALA A 50 -22.25 47.00 12.49
N GLY A 51 -22.41 46.86 11.17
CA GLY A 51 -22.24 47.96 10.22
C GLY A 51 -21.89 47.56 8.79
N THR A 52 -22.89 47.35 7.94
CA THR A 52 -22.79 47.45 6.46
C THR A 52 -22.88 48.93 6.06
N PRO A 53 -22.40 49.33 4.87
CA PRO A 53 -23.39 49.71 3.85
C PRO A 53 -23.02 49.32 2.40
N ALA A 54 -24.06 49.27 1.59
CA ALA A 54 -24.07 48.94 0.16
C ALA A 54 -23.91 50.18 -0.76
N ARG A 55 -23.42 49.93 -1.98
CA ARG A 55 -23.73 50.49 -3.32
C ARG A 55 -22.48 50.29 -4.20
N CYS A 56 -22.51 49.98 -5.50
CA CYS A 56 -23.35 50.53 -6.55
C CYS A 56 -23.40 49.59 -7.77
N ARG A 57 -24.54 49.54 -8.46
CA ARG A 57 -24.79 48.82 -9.72
C ARG A 57 -24.14 49.57 -10.90
N ARG A 58 -23.62 48.82 -11.91
CA ARG A 58 -23.91 49.03 -13.35
C ARG A 58 -23.08 48.12 -14.26
N ARG A 59 -23.76 47.39 -15.16
CA ARG A 59 -23.50 47.20 -16.63
C ARG A 59 -24.35 45.99 -17.08
N ARG A 60 -25.54 46.27 -17.62
CA ARG A 60 -25.91 46.34 -19.06
C ARG A 60 -25.82 44.99 -19.79
N ARG A 61 -27.00 44.59 -20.28
CA ARG A 61 -27.39 43.48 -21.14
C ARG A 61 -26.75 43.52 -22.54
N THR A 62 -27.01 42.41 -23.25
CA THR A 62 -27.01 42.13 -24.70
C THR A 62 -25.65 41.66 -25.24
N GLN A 63 -25.54 40.59 -26.04
CA GLN A 63 -26.51 40.04 -26.99
C GLN A 63 -26.14 38.59 -27.33
N ARG A 64 -27.17 37.73 -27.39
CA ARG A 64 -27.11 36.41 -28.03
C ARG A 64 -26.78 36.59 -29.51
N ARG A 65 -25.85 35.81 -30.04
CA ARG A 65 -25.79 35.51 -31.47
C ARG A 65 -25.73 34.00 -31.65
N ARG A 66 -26.90 33.43 -31.95
CA ARG A 66 -27.03 32.08 -32.51
C ARG A 66 -26.55 32.17 -33.95
N LEU A 67 -25.59 31.32 -34.33
CA LEU A 67 -25.38 30.96 -35.73
C LEU A 67 -25.70 29.48 -35.87
N ARG A 68 -26.66 29.22 -36.75
CA ARG A 68 -27.07 27.90 -37.24
C ARG A 68 -25.97 27.39 -38.17
N GLY A 69 -25.62 26.12 -38.02
CA GLY A 69 -24.83 25.34 -38.98
C GLY A 69 -25.38 23.92 -39.00
N GLU A 70 -25.63 23.41 -40.21
CA GLU A 70 -26.38 22.21 -40.56
C GLU A 70 -25.77 20.86 -40.11
N PRO A 71 -26.55 19.75 -40.14
CA PRO A 71 -26.12 18.46 -39.61
C PRO A 71 -25.32 17.67 -40.65
N HIS A 72 -24.04 17.42 -40.35
CA HIS A 72 -23.23 16.46 -41.09
C HIS A 72 -23.28 15.07 -40.44
N ARG A 73 -23.84 14.15 -41.23
CA ARG A 73 -23.83 12.68 -41.18
C ARG A 73 -22.79 12.04 -40.24
N HIS A 74 -23.27 11.25 -39.29
CA HIS A 74 -22.46 10.32 -38.50
C HIS A 74 -22.00 9.14 -39.36
N ALA A 75 -20.70 9.11 -39.70
CA ALA A 75 -20.00 7.89 -40.04
C ALA A 75 -19.25 7.42 -38.79
N GLY A 76 -19.53 6.20 -38.35
CA GLY A 76 -18.94 5.60 -37.16
C GLY A 76 -17.41 5.53 -37.25
N ARG A 77 -16.74 6.03 -36.22
CA ARG A 77 -15.35 5.70 -35.91
C ARG A 77 -15.36 4.86 -34.63
N GLY A 78 -14.91 3.61 -34.75
CA GLY A 78 -14.58 2.77 -33.60
C GLY A 78 -13.53 3.43 -32.70
N PRO A 79 -13.40 2.96 -31.44
CA PRO A 79 -12.54 3.60 -30.45
C PRO A 79 -11.08 3.45 -30.90
N ARG A 80 -10.46 4.58 -31.26
CA ARG A 80 -9.02 4.65 -31.43
C ARG A 80 -8.38 4.52 -30.05
N GLY A 81 -7.61 3.46 -29.84
CA GLY A 81 -6.76 3.30 -28.66
C GLY A 81 -5.90 4.54 -28.51
N SER A 82 -6.17 5.32 -27.46
CA SER A 82 -5.31 6.43 -27.06
C SER A 82 -4.06 5.83 -26.46
N ARG A 83 -2.95 5.84 -27.21
CA ARG A 83 -1.63 5.77 -26.60
C ARG A 83 -1.52 7.02 -25.71
N ARG A 84 -1.72 6.85 -24.41
CA ARG A 84 -1.60 7.93 -23.42
C ARG A 84 -0.15 8.44 -23.46
N ALA A 85 0.01 9.75 -23.50
CA ALA A 85 1.32 10.37 -23.37
C ALA A 85 1.94 10.03 -22.00
N PRO A 86 3.26 9.82 -21.91
CA PRO A 86 3.93 9.57 -20.63
C PRO A 86 3.65 10.72 -19.66
N CYS A 87 3.39 10.39 -18.40
CA CYS A 87 2.93 11.32 -17.38
C CYS A 87 4.11 12.04 -16.74
N VAL A 88 4.81 12.91 -17.47
CA VAL A 88 6.02 13.58 -16.98
C VAL A 88 5.75 14.35 -15.68
N GLY A 89 6.18 13.79 -14.55
CA GLY A 89 6.17 14.46 -13.25
C GLY A 89 7.30 15.50 -13.13
N PRO A 90 7.25 16.41 -12.13
CA PRO A 90 8.37 17.31 -11.88
C PRO A 90 9.65 16.52 -11.56
N PRO A 91 10.84 17.01 -11.98
CA PRO A 91 12.11 16.39 -11.64
C PRO A 91 12.30 16.36 -10.12
N LEU A 92 12.88 15.28 -9.60
CA LEU A 92 13.28 15.20 -8.20
C LEU A 92 14.49 16.12 -7.95
N PRO A 93 14.64 16.68 -6.73
CA PRO A 93 15.92 17.20 -6.29
C PRO A 93 17.03 16.16 -6.54
N SER A 94 18.20 16.59 -7.03
CA SER A 94 19.30 15.68 -7.40
C SER A 94 19.84 14.83 -6.26
N ALA A 95 19.45 15.12 -5.01
CA ALA A 95 19.88 14.41 -3.80
C ALA A 95 18.80 13.49 -3.19
N SER A 96 17.58 13.43 -3.76
CA SER A 96 16.49 12.63 -3.20
C SER A 96 16.14 11.43 -4.08
N VAL A 97 15.91 10.27 -3.46
CA VAL A 97 15.33 9.08 -4.07
C VAL A 97 13.86 9.00 -3.69
N HIS A 98 12.97 8.82 -4.66
CA HIS A 98 11.57 8.50 -4.38
C HIS A 98 11.38 7.00 -4.52
N VAL A 99 10.94 6.32 -3.45
CA VAL A 99 10.73 4.87 -3.48
C VAL A 99 9.28 4.50 -3.26
N ILE A 100 8.75 3.70 -4.18
CA ILE A 100 7.44 3.05 -4.11
C ILE A 100 7.68 1.60 -3.66
N LEU A 101 7.43 1.32 -2.39
CA LEU A 101 7.49 -0.02 -1.81
C LEU A 101 6.16 -0.74 -2.04
N VAL A 102 6.20 -1.95 -2.59
CA VAL A 102 5.05 -2.78 -2.88
C VAL A 102 5.23 -4.14 -2.19
N ARG A 103 4.29 -4.51 -1.32
CA ARG A 103 4.17 -5.93 -0.91
C ARG A 103 3.62 -6.70 -2.10
N HIS A 104 4.19 -7.86 -2.42
CA HIS A 104 3.68 -8.73 -3.48
C HIS A 104 2.15 -8.95 -3.36
N ALA A 105 1.48 -9.21 -4.48
CA ALA A 105 0.09 -9.62 -4.52
C ALA A 105 -0.09 -11.03 -3.92
N ARG A 106 -1.33 -11.43 -3.64
CA ARG A 106 -1.62 -12.69 -2.94
C ARG A 106 -1.09 -13.92 -3.71
N PRO A 107 -0.16 -14.70 -3.14
CA PRO A 107 0.31 -15.94 -3.73
C PRO A 107 -0.57 -17.13 -3.33
N GLU A 108 -0.34 -18.27 -3.99
CA GLU A 108 -0.87 -19.56 -3.54
C GLU A 108 -0.22 -19.99 -2.21
N VAL A 109 -0.93 -20.81 -1.44
CA VAL A 109 -0.38 -21.48 -0.25
C VAL A 109 0.34 -22.74 -0.69
N VAL A 110 1.53 -22.99 -0.11
CA VAL A 110 2.32 -24.20 -0.38
C VAL A 110 2.68 -24.84 0.95
N VAL A 111 2.50 -26.15 1.04
CA VAL A 111 2.79 -26.93 2.25
C VAL A 111 3.66 -28.12 1.88
N ASP A 112 4.75 -28.29 2.63
CA ASP A 112 5.68 -29.41 2.55
C ASP A 112 6.18 -29.70 1.13
N SER A 113 6.60 -28.64 0.42
CA SER A 113 7.19 -28.76 -0.91
C SER A 113 8.51 -29.54 -0.86
N PRO A 114 8.83 -30.37 -1.87
CA PRO A 114 10.13 -31.05 -1.96
C PRO A 114 11.31 -30.08 -2.15
N THR A 115 11.05 -28.84 -2.56
CA THR A 115 12.02 -27.75 -2.69
C THR A 115 11.57 -26.54 -1.88
N VAL A 116 12.45 -25.55 -1.72
CA VAL A 116 12.09 -24.23 -1.18
C VAL A 116 10.81 -23.73 -1.86
N ALA A 117 9.84 -23.28 -1.04
CA ALA A 117 8.57 -22.79 -1.51
C ALA A 117 8.75 -21.44 -2.21
N ASP A 118 8.32 -21.38 -3.47
CA ASP A 118 8.23 -20.13 -4.23
C ASP A 118 6.95 -20.11 -5.10
N PRO A 119 5.77 -20.04 -4.45
CA PRO A 119 4.52 -19.99 -5.18
C PRO A 119 4.41 -18.75 -6.06
N GLY A 120 3.74 -18.90 -7.20
CA GLY A 120 3.24 -17.78 -7.99
C GLY A 120 1.99 -17.15 -7.37
N LEU A 121 1.44 -16.17 -8.08
CA LEU A 121 0.20 -15.51 -7.69
C LEU A 121 -1.01 -16.43 -7.79
N ALA A 122 -1.89 -16.35 -6.77
CA ALA A 122 -3.23 -16.95 -6.83
C ALA A 122 -4.15 -16.11 -7.73
N GLU A 123 -5.34 -16.61 -8.08
CA GLU A 123 -6.31 -15.88 -8.93
C GLU A 123 -6.58 -14.44 -8.43
N LEU A 124 -6.83 -14.30 -7.12
CA LEU A 124 -7.00 -12.97 -6.51
C LEU A 124 -5.73 -12.12 -6.60
N GLY A 125 -4.55 -12.74 -6.49
CA GLY A 125 -3.27 -12.05 -6.63
C GLY A 125 -3.03 -11.52 -8.04
N VAL A 126 -3.40 -12.30 -9.07
CA VAL A 126 -3.36 -11.84 -10.46
C VAL A 126 -4.26 -10.62 -10.66
N TRP A 127 -5.47 -10.63 -10.09
CA TRP A 127 -6.36 -9.47 -10.11
C TRP A 127 -5.75 -8.25 -9.39
N GLN A 128 -5.14 -8.46 -8.22
CA GLN A 128 -4.47 -7.40 -7.45
C GLN A 128 -3.30 -6.79 -8.21
N ALA A 129 -2.44 -7.62 -8.83
CA ALA A 129 -1.31 -7.17 -9.64
C ALA A 129 -1.77 -6.34 -10.85
N ALA A 130 -2.87 -6.74 -11.50
CA ALA A 130 -3.46 -5.96 -12.58
C ALA A 130 -3.96 -4.58 -12.11
N ARG A 131 -4.59 -4.50 -10.92
CA ARG A 131 -5.03 -3.22 -10.34
C ARG A 131 -3.86 -2.32 -9.97
N LEU A 132 -2.81 -2.90 -9.40
CA LEU A 132 -1.57 -2.18 -9.11
C LEU A 132 -0.98 -1.57 -10.39
N ALA A 133 -0.88 -2.36 -11.46
CA ALA A 133 -0.31 -1.90 -12.73
C ALA A 133 -1.10 -0.74 -13.34
N ASP A 134 -2.43 -0.84 -13.39
CA ASP A 134 -3.30 0.23 -13.87
C ASP A 134 -3.17 1.51 -13.04
N TRP A 135 -3.04 1.37 -11.73
CA TRP A 135 -2.85 2.51 -10.84
C TRP A 135 -1.52 3.23 -11.09
N LEU A 136 -0.44 2.46 -11.17
CA LEU A 136 0.93 2.96 -11.33
C LEU A 136 1.22 3.43 -12.76
N ALA A 137 0.39 3.07 -13.75
CA ALA A 137 0.50 3.58 -15.12
C ALA A 137 0.51 5.12 -15.20
N HIS A 138 0.02 5.80 -14.16
CA HIS A 138 -0.06 7.25 -14.02
C HIS A 138 1.07 7.89 -13.17
N GLU A 139 2.15 7.18 -12.89
CA GLU A 139 3.31 7.67 -12.13
C GLU A 139 4.60 7.36 -12.85
N GLU A 140 5.54 8.30 -12.96
CA GLU A 140 6.87 8.01 -13.53
C GLU A 140 7.63 7.03 -12.62
N ILE A 141 8.27 6.04 -13.24
CA ILE A 141 9.11 5.02 -12.59
C ILE A 141 10.33 4.88 -13.47
N ASP A 142 11.51 5.14 -12.90
CA ASP A 142 12.79 5.12 -13.60
C ASP A 142 13.41 3.71 -13.52
N HIS A 143 13.29 3.05 -12.37
CA HIS A 143 13.86 1.73 -12.10
C HIS A 143 12.91 0.83 -11.32
N ILE A 144 12.96 -0.47 -11.61
CA ILE A 144 12.17 -1.50 -10.90
C ILE A 144 13.13 -2.50 -10.28
N VAL A 145 13.00 -2.71 -8.97
CA VAL A 145 13.77 -3.67 -8.18
C VAL A 145 12.81 -4.68 -7.55
N THR A 146 13.18 -5.94 -7.52
CA THR A 146 12.34 -6.99 -6.93
C THR A 146 13.14 -7.90 -6.01
N SER A 147 12.47 -8.48 -5.02
CA SER A 147 12.91 -9.74 -4.41
C SER A 147 13.04 -10.84 -5.48
N PRO A 148 13.88 -11.88 -5.25
CA PRO A 148 13.98 -13.03 -6.15
C PRO A 148 12.72 -13.90 -6.22
N LYS A 149 11.81 -13.81 -5.24
CA LYS A 149 10.63 -14.68 -5.19
C LYS A 149 9.69 -14.40 -6.36
N ARG A 150 9.21 -15.47 -6.99
CA ARG A 150 8.30 -15.45 -8.13
C ARG A 150 7.10 -14.53 -7.92
N ARG A 151 6.42 -14.63 -6.78
CA ARG A 151 5.29 -13.76 -6.42
C ARG A 151 5.61 -12.27 -6.45
N ALA A 152 6.80 -11.85 -6.04
CA ALA A 152 7.21 -10.44 -6.06
C ALA A 152 7.46 -9.96 -7.50
N ILE A 153 8.08 -10.79 -8.33
CA ILE A 153 8.32 -10.51 -9.76
C ILE A 153 6.99 -10.43 -10.52
N GLU A 154 6.14 -11.45 -10.41
CA GLU A 154 4.83 -11.50 -11.09
C GLU A 154 3.93 -10.32 -10.72
N THR A 155 4.02 -9.81 -9.49
CA THR A 155 3.22 -8.67 -9.02
C THR A 155 3.43 -7.41 -9.86
N VAL A 156 4.65 -7.18 -10.35
CA VAL A 156 5.01 -5.96 -11.07
C VAL A 156 5.33 -6.20 -12.54
N GLN A 157 5.16 -7.43 -13.02
CA GLN A 157 5.44 -7.79 -14.41
C GLN A 157 4.65 -6.92 -15.40
N ALA A 158 3.37 -6.66 -15.14
CA ALA A 158 2.57 -5.78 -15.99
C ALA A 158 3.05 -4.31 -15.96
N VAL A 159 3.65 -3.85 -14.85
CA VAL A 159 4.28 -2.52 -14.76
C VAL A 159 5.54 -2.48 -15.62
N CYS A 160 6.40 -3.51 -15.52
CA CYS A 160 7.59 -3.68 -16.35
C CYS A 160 7.23 -3.61 -17.85
N GLU A 161 6.24 -4.41 -18.27
CA GLU A 161 5.78 -4.47 -19.67
C GLU A 161 5.22 -3.13 -20.15
N ALA A 162 4.33 -2.50 -19.37
CA ALA A 162 3.72 -1.22 -19.72
C ALA A 162 4.74 -0.07 -19.85
N ARG A 163 5.88 -0.18 -19.15
CA ARG A 163 6.96 0.81 -19.17
C ARG A 163 8.16 0.42 -20.01
N SER A 164 8.17 -0.78 -20.58
CA SER A 164 9.34 -1.33 -21.27
C SER A 164 10.60 -1.30 -20.39
N LEU A 165 10.43 -1.60 -19.10
CA LEU A 165 11.52 -1.70 -18.12
C LEU A 165 11.76 -3.17 -17.77
N THR A 166 13.01 -3.52 -17.50
CA THR A 166 13.37 -4.82 -16.92
C THR A 166 13.59 -4.63 -15.42
N ASN A 167 13.12 -5.57 -14.60
CA ASN A 167 13.39 -5.53 -13.17
C ASN A 167 14.82 -6.01 -12.85
N GLU A 168 15.45 -5.35 -11.88
CA GLU A 168 16.65 -5.86 -11.22
C GLU A 168 16.23 -6.74 -10.03
N VAL A 169 16.81 -7.93 -9.92
CA VAL A 169 16.58 -8.82 -8.78
C VAL A 169 17.64 -8.56 -7.72
N VAL A 170 17.21 -8.30 -6.48
CA VAL A 170 18.08 -8.14 -5.31
C VAL A 170 17.71 -9.21 -4.30
N ASP A 171 18.60 -10.20 -4.14
CA ASP A 171 18.40 -11.35 -3.26
C ASP A 171 18.08 -10.92 -1.82
N ASP A 172 18.76 -9.88 -1.34
CA ASP A 172 18.63 -9.37 0.02
C ASP A 172 17.33 -8.64 0.33
N LEU A 173 16.42 -8.51 -0.65
CA LEU A 173 15.04 -8.07 -0.44
C LEU A 173 14.05 -9.23 -0.20
N ASP A 174 14.54 -10.48 -0.23
CA ASP A 174 13.73 -11.66 0.08
C ASP A 174 13.23 -11.67 1.53
N GLU A 175 12.08 -12.33 1.73
CA GLU A 175 11.38 -12.44 3.01
C GLU A 175 12.15 -13.31 4.00
N ILE A 176 11.75 -13.24 5.28
CA ILE A 176 12.34 -14.03 6.36
C ILE A 176 12.26 -15.55 6.10
N ASP A 177 11.28 -16.02 5.32
CA ASP A 177 11.03 -17.44 5.02
C ASP A 177 11.86 -18.00 3.84
N ARG A 178 12.97 -17.34 3.48
CA ARG A 178 13.78 -17.57 2.27
C ARG A 178 14.00 -19.04 1.92
N PHE A 179 14.29 -19.90 2.90
CA PHE A 179 14.63 -21.31 2.70
C PHE A 179 13.53 -22.28 3.16
N CYS A 180 12.35 -21.77 3.52
CA CYS A 180 11.25 -22.60 3.98
C CYS A 180 10.66 -23.43 2.84
N HIS A 181 10.29 -24.66 3.12
CA HIS A 181 9.61 -25.57 2.18
C HIS A 181 8.08 -25.39 2.20
N SER A 182 7.58 -24.55 3.09
CA SER A 182 6.16 -24.20 3.20
C SER A 182 6.03 -22.68 3.14
N TYR A 183 4.98 -22.20 2.49
CA TYR A 183 4.62 -20.79 2.46
C TYR A 183 3.20 -20.62 2.99
N TYR A 184 3.07 -19.80 4.02
CA TYR A 184 1.80 -19.30 4.53
C TYR A 184 1.82 -17.78 4.54
N GLY A 185 0.74 -17.15 4.07
CA GLY A 185 0.53 -15.72 4.30
C GLY A 185 0.49 -15.41 5.80
N THR A 186 1.01 -14.24 6.20
CA THR A 186 1.03 -13.81 7.61
C THR A 186 -0.37 -13.87 8.26
N GLU A 187 -1.42 -13.64 7.47
CA GLU A 187 -2.81 -13.60 7.91
C GLU A 187 -3.36 -14.98 8.31
N ILE A 188 -2.79 -16.07 7.78
CA ILE A 188 -3.24 -17.45 8.02
C ILE A 188 -2.20 -18.30 8.73
N LEU A 189 -0.95 -17.83 8.86
CA LEU A 189 0.15 -18.58 9.47
C LEU A 189 -0.18 -19.06 10.89
N GLN A 190 -0.84 -18.22 11.69
CA GLN A 190 -1.18 -18.56 13.08
C GLN A 190 -2.29 -19.61 13.20
N THR A 191 -3.11 -19.78 12.16
CA THR A 191 -4.27 -20.69 12.17
C THR A 191 -4.03 -21.94 11.33
N GLU A 192 -3.65 -21.78 10.07
CA GLU A 192 -3.47 -22.85 9.09
C GLU A 192 -2.03 -23.38 9.07
N GLY A 193 -1.06 -22.53 9.40
CA GLY A 193 0.36 -22.88 9.52
C GLY A 193 0.81 -23.11 10.96
N LYS A 194 -0.10 -23.52 11.85
CA LYS A 194 0.13 -23.51 13.32
C LYS A 194 1.39 -24.25 13.75
N VAL A 195 1.71 -25.39 13.12
CA VAL A 195 2.92 -26.17 13.45
C VAL A 195 4.19 -25.35 13.17
N LEU A 196 4.25 -24.70 12.01
CA LEU A 196 5.35 -23.79 11.65
C LEU A 196 5.39 -22.59 12.62
N TRP A 197 4.24 -21.99 12.91
CA TRP A 197 4.13 -20.89 13.85
C TRP A 197 4.66 -21.22 15.24
N ASP A 198 4.33 -22.40 15.78
CA ASP A 198 4.79 -22.84 17.09
C ASP A 198 6.33 -22.98 17.14
N GLN A 199 6.96 -23.43 16.05
CA GLN A 199 8.43 -23.47 15.95
C GLN A 199 9.05 -22.07 15.94
N VAL A 200 8.46 -21.14 15.18
CA VAL A 200 8.90 -19.75 15.13
C VAL A 200 8.79 -19.08 16.50
N VAL A 201 7.68 -19.30 17.22
CA VAL A 201 7.49 -18.78 18.59
C VAL A 201 8.48 -19.39 19.58
N ALA A 202 8.88 -20.66 19.38
CA ALA A 202 9.91 -21.31 20.18
C ALA A 202 11.34 -20.83 19.85
N GLY A 203 11.52 -20.01 18.80
CA GLY A 203 12.81 -19.49 18.38
C GLY A 203 13.59 -20.39 17.41
N ASN A 204 12.97 -21.45 16.88
CA ASN A 204 13.59 -22.41 15.97
C ASN A 204 13.54 -21.94 14.50
N PHE A 205 13.95 -20.69 14.26
CA PHE A 205 13.82 -20.04 12.94
C PHE A 205 14.56 -20.82 11.84
N THR A 206 15.83 -21.14 12.07
CA THR A 206 16.70 -21.77 11.07
C THR A 206 16.27 -23.18 10.70
N GLU A 207 15.70 -23.90 11.66
CA GLU A 207 15.22 -25.27 11.58
C GLU A 207 14.02 -25.38 10.63
N VAL A 208 13.24 -24.31 10.53
CA VAL A 208 12.11 -24.19 9.60
C VAL A 208 12.48 -23.44 8.31
N GLY A 209 13.77 -23.17 8.09
CA GLY A 209 14.27 -22.47 6.90
C GLY A 209 14.00 -20.97 6.90
N TRP A 210 13.80 -20.37 8.08
CA TRP A 210 13.68 -18.93 8.24
C TRP A 210 15.01 -18.31 8.67
N ASP A 211 15.28 -17.10 8.21
CA ASP A 211 16.33 -16.26 8.80
C ASP A 211 15.96 -15.93 10.25
N THR A 212 16.94 -15.77 11.14
CA THR A 212 16.66 -15.14 12.44
C THR A 212 16.24 -13.69 12.21
N PRO A 213 15.45 -13.07 13.12
CA PRO A 213 15.07 -11.68 12.99
C PRO A 213 16.28 -10.75 12.78
N GLU A 214 17.40 -10.98 13.47
CA GLU A 214 18.61 -10.16 13.37
C GLU A 214 19.23 -10.24 11.97
N VAL A 215 19.38 -11.45 11.42
CA VAL A 215 19.91 -11.67 10.07
C VAL A 215 19.00 -11.02 9.03
N PHE A 216 17.69 -11.23 9.15
CA PHE A 216 16.70 -10.66 8.25
C PHE A 216 16.74 -9.11 8.27
N ASN A 217 16.70 -8.50 9.45
CA ASN A 217 16.75 -7.04 9.59
C ASN A 217 18.05 -6.45 9.04
N ALA A 218 19.20 -7.03 9.38
CA ALA A 218 20.50 -6.53 8.92
C ALA A 218 20.63 -6.58 7.39
N ARG A 219 20.25 -7.71 6.79
CA ARG A 219 20.29 -7.93 5.33
C ARG A 219 19.39 -6.97 4.57
N VAL A 220 18.12 -6.85 4.98
CA VAL A 220 17.16 -5.94 4.33
C VAL A 220 17.60 -4.49 4.49
N THR A 221 18.10 -4.09 5.67
CA THR A 221 18.59 -2.73 5.90
C THR A 221 19.78 -2.42 4.99
N ALA A 222 20.76 -3.33 4.88
CA ALA A 222 21.91 -3.13 3.99
C ALA A 222 21.50 -2.99 2.52
N ALA A 223 20.58 -3.84 2.03
CA ALA A 223 20.05 -3.75 0.67
C ALA A 223 19.31 -2.43 0.42
N TRP A 224 18.49 -2.00 1.38
CA TRP A 224 17.76 -0.75 1.35
C TRP A 224 18.68 0.47 1.28
N GLU A 225 19.68 0.54 2.15
CA GLU A 225 20.63 1.65 2.16
C GLU A 225 21.49 1.67 0.88
N GLY A 226 21.92 0.49 0.40
CA GLY A 226 22.63 0.35 -0.86
C GLY A 226 21.82 0.88 -2.05
N LEU A 227 20.52 0.55 -2.10
CA LEU A 227 19.59 1.06 -3.09
C LEU A 227 19.49 2.60 -3.05
N CYS A 228 19.34 3.18 -1.86
CA CYS A 228 19.19 4.63 -1.72
C CYS A 228 20.46 5.38 -2.15
N ARG A 229 21.66 4.85 -1.88
CA ARG A 229 22.91 5.51 -2.26
C ARG A 229 23.19 5.49 -3.76
N ARG A 230 22.67 4.50 -4.50
CA ARG A 230 22.94 4.33 -5.93
C ARG A 230 21.93 4.97 -6.87
N ALA A 231 20.76 5.39 -6.34
CA ALA A 231 19.64 5.90 -7.14
C ALA A 231 19.25 7.39 -6.85
N PRO A 232 20.18 8.31 -6.50
CA PRO A 232 19.82 9.70 -6.23
C PRO A 232 19.18 10.36 -7.46
N GLY A 233 18.03 11.02 -7.25
CA GLY A 233 17.25 11.66 -8.31
C GLY A 233 16.29 10.74 -9.07
N GLU A 234 16.24 9.45 -8.72
CA GLU A 234 15.42 8.44 -9.40
C GLU A 234 14.15 8.09 -8.62
N ARG A 235 13.14 7.61 -9.36
CA ARG A 235 11.91 7.02 -8.83
C ARG A 235 12.01 5.50 -8.96
N VAL A 236 12.21 4.84 -7.83
CA VAL A 236 12.41 3.40 -7.78
C VAL A 236 11.16 2.71 -7.28
N LEU A 237 10.67 1.72 -8.04
CA LEU A 237 9.68 0.79 -7.54
C LEU A 237 10.39 -0.43 -6.96
N VAL A 238 10.02 -0.82 -5.73
CA VAL A 238 10.52 -2.03 -5.08
C VAL A 238 9.38 -2.99 -4.79
N SER A 239 9.37 -4.15 -5.46
CA SER A 239 8.42 -5.23 -5.17
C SER A 239 9.05 -6.28 -4.25
N CYS A 240 8.52 -6.40 -3.04
CA CYS A 240 9.05 -7.32 -2.03
C CYS A 240 7.92 -7.89 -1.15
N HIS A 241 8.12 -7.96 0.16
CA HIS A 241 7.27 -8.72 1.07
C HIS A 241 6.82 -7.89 2.28
N GLY A 242 5.85 -8.40 3.02
CA GLY A 242 5.26 -7.67 4.15
C GLY A 242 6.27 -7.46 5.28
N GLY A 243 7.12 -8.44 5.58
CA GLY A 243 8.24 -8.30 6.51
C GLY A 243 9.26 -7.28 6.00
N THR A 244 9.70 -7.41 4.75
CA THR A 244 10.70 -6.52 4.15
C THR A 244 10.27 -5.05 4.18
N VAL A 245 9.02 -4.75 3.78
CA VAL A 245 8.47 -3.38 3.85
C VAL A 245 8.46 -2.86 5.28
N ARG A 246 8.07 -3.69 6.27
CA ARG A 246 8.05 -3.28 7.67
C ARG A 246 9.45 -2.96 8.20
N VAL A 247 10.46 -3.75 7.86
CA VAL A 247 11.85 -3.48 8.24
C VAL A 247 12.30 -2.12 7.70
N ILE A 248 12.04 -1.86 6.41
CA ILE A 248 12.42 -0.60 5.76
C ILE A 248 11.71 0.59 6.44
N LEU A 249 10.39 0.52 6.65
CA LEU A 249 9.64 1.60 7.29
C LEU A 249 10.08 1.83 8.74
N ALA A 250 10.35 0.75 9.49
CA ALA A 250 10.83 0.81 10.87
C ALA A 250 12.23 1.46 10.97
N ALA A 251 13.12 1.16 10.01
CA ALA A 251 14.44 1.79 9.91
C ALA A 251 14.32 3.29 9.66
N ILE A 252 13.43 3.72 8.75
CA ILE A 252 13.21 5.14 8.45
C ILE A 252 12.72 5.92 9.67
N VAL A 253 11.81 5.36 10.47
CA VAL A 253 11.30 6.04 11.68
C VAL A 253 12.24 5.95 12.88
N GLY A 254 13.34 5.17 12.79
CA GLY A 254 14.25 4.95 13.91
C GLY A 254 13.61 4.20 15.08
N ASN A 255 12.60 3.37 14.83
CA ASN A 255 11.92 2.58 15.85
C ASN A 255 11.70 1.14 15.36
N PRO A 256 12.54 0.17 15.78
CA PRO A 256 12.43 -1.22 15.34
C PRO A 256 11.15 -1.92 15.82
N MET A 257 10.43 -1.33 16.79
CA MET A 257 9.15 -1.85 17.29
C MET A 257 7.94 -1.24 16.59
N ALA A 258 8.14 -0.34 15.63
CA ALA A 258 7.05 0.25 14.86
C ALA A 258 6.33 -0.83 14.05
N SER A 259 5.01 -0.89 14.18
CA SER A 259 4.17 -1.82 13.43
C SER A 259 3.48 -1.07 12.29
N PHE A 260 3.70 -1.54 11.07
CA PHE A 260 3.02 -1.06 9.88
C PHE A 260 2.14 -2.16 9.31
N ARG A 261 0.89 -1.83 9.01
CA ARG A 261 0.04 -2.70 8.18
C ARG A 261 0.63 -2.76 6.78
N THR A 262 0.63 -3.94 6.18
CA THR A 262 1.14 -4.16 4.81
C THR A 262 0.20 -5.14 4.12
N ASP A 263 -0.84 -4.67 3.44
CA ASP A 263 -1.77 -5.53 2.70
C ASP A 263 -1.11 -6.03 1.39
N TYR A 264 -1.57 -7.16 0.85
CA TYR A 264 -1.11 -7.68 -0.45
C TYR A 264 -1.33 -6.64 -1.56
N ALA A 265 -0.32 -6.43 -2.42
CA ALA A 265 -0.25 -5.34 -3.40
C ALA A 265 -0.42 -3.92 -2.82
N GLY A 266 -0.34 -3.76 -1.50
CA GLY A 266 -0.35 -2.46 -0.84
C GLY A 266 0.91 -1.65 -1.13
N ILE A 267 0.73 -0.33 -1.26
CA ILE A 267 1.80 0.60 -1.66
C ILE A 267 2.21 1.48 -0.48
N SER A 268 3.49 1.60 -0.20
CA SER A 268 4.04 2.60 0.71
C SER A 268 5.03 3.48 -0.05
N ARG A 269 5.00 4.80 0.18
CA ARG A 269 5.89 5.74 -0.50
C ARG A 269 6.81 6.41 0.49
N VAL A 270 8.09 6.47 0.13
CA VAL A 270 9.12 7.09 0.95
C VAL A 270 10.01 7.97 0.09
N ASP A 271 10.43 9.09 0.65
CA ASP A 271 11.47 9.96 0.06
C ASP A 271 12.73 9.83 0.91
N VAL A 272 13.88 9.61 0.29
CA VAL A 272 15.16 9.48 0.99
C VAL A 272 16.14 10.50 0.45
N PHE A 273 16.67 11.32 1.34
CA PHE A 273 17.72 12.29 1.04
C PHE A 273 19.06 11.72 1.46
N VAL A 274 20.07 11.88 0.61
CA VAL A 274 21.45 11.54 0.93
C VAL A 274 22.18 12.84 1.28
N GLU A 275 22.59 12.97 2.54
CA GLU A 275 23.37 14.11 3.02
C GLU A 275 24.81 14.04 2.49
N GLU A 276 25.55 15.16 2.55
CA GLU A 276 26.95 15.23 2.07
C GLU A 276 27.88 14.25 2.79
N ASP A 277 27.60 13.93 4.06
CA ASP A 277 28.36 12.96 4.85
C ASP A 277 27.95 11.49 4.60
N GLY A 278 27.00 11.26 3.70
CA GLY A 278 26.48 9.95 3.33
C GLY A 278 25.35 9.45 4.23
N THR A 279 24.92 10.23 5.22
CA THR A 279 23.76 9.91 6.07
C THR A 279 22.48 9.90 5.22
N LEU A 280 21.64 8.88 5.43
CA LEU A 280 20.33 8.80 4.79
C LEU A 280 19.26 9.39 5.71
N HIS A 281 18.50 10.37 5.21
CA HIS A 281 17.35 10.93 5.89
C HIS A 281 16.06 10.59 5.14
N GLY A 282 15.24 9.72 5.73
CA GLY A 282 14.01 9.22 5.12
C GLY A 282 12.75 9.91 5.63
N HIS A 283 11.78 10.10 4.74
CA HIS A 283 10.43 10.54 5.04
C HIS A 283 9.43 9.52 4.53
N ILE A 284 8.52 9.06 5.41
CA ILE A 284 7.36 8.27 4.97
C ILE A 284 6.30 9.25 4.45
N VAL A 285 6.07 9.23 3.13
CA VAL A 285 5.05 10.04 2.46
C VAL A 285 3.68 9.42 2.69
N SER A 286 3.60 8.10 2.60
CA SER A 286 2.40 7.32 2.85
C SER A 286 2.75 5.87 3.17
N ALA A 287 1.87 5.19 3.91
CA ALA A 287 2.03 3.79 4.24
C ALA A 287 0.74 3.02 3.94
N ASN A 288 0.88 1.88 3.26
CA ASN A 288 -0.17 0.91 2.99
C ASN A 288 -1.41 1.47 2.29
N GLU A 289 -1.20 2.15 1.17
CA GLU A 289 -2.26 2.56 0.27
C GLU A 289 -2.86 1.36 -0.46
N THR A 290 -4.19 1.25 -0.41
CA THR A 290 -4.99 0.20 -1.06
C THR A 290 -6.07 0.78 -1.97
N GLY A 291 -6.06 2.09 -2.21
CA GLY A 291 -7.10 2.78 -2.99
C GLY A 291 -7.27 2.26 -4.42
N HIS A 292 -6.25 1.60 -4.98
CA HIS A 292 -6.30 0.98 -6.31
C HIS A 292 -7.21 -0.25 -6.40
N PHE A 293 -7.69 -0.78 -5.29
CA PHE A 293 -8.72 -1.82 -5.30
C PHE A 293 -10.14 -1.27 -5.45
N ASP A 294 -10.36 -0.03 -5.01
CA ASP A 294 -11.69 0.58 -4.91
C ASP A 294 -11.87 1.78 -5.86
N ALA A 295 -10.81 2.20 -6.56
CA ALA A 295 -10.83 3.34 -7.44
C ALA A 295 -9.93 3.16 -8.68
N ASP A 296 -10.38 3.76 -9.78
CA ASP A 296 -9.55 3.94 -10.96
C ASP A 296 -8.81 5.27 -10.87
N ARG A 297 -7.50 5.25 -11.15
CA ARG A 297 -6.74 6.46 -11.40
C ARG A 297 -6.83 6.81 -12.87
N THR A 298 -7.28 8.02 -13.18
CA THR A 298 -7.45 8.48 -14.57
C THR A 298 -6.40 9.49 -15.01
N THR A 299 -5.74 10.16 -14.06
CA THR A 299 -4.72 11.20 -14.32
C THR A 299 -3.62 11.20 -13.26
N ALA A 300 -2.43 11.67 -13.65
CA ALA A 300 -1.35 12.05 -12.72
C ALA A 300 -1.58 13.50 -12.27
N GLY A 301 -1.91 13.72 -11.00
CA GLY A 301 -2.17 15.07 -10.46
C GLY A 301 -1.11 15.60 -9.50
N GLY A 302 -0.16 14.76 -9.09
CA GLY A 302 0.70 15.03 -7.93
C GLY A 302 -0.08 15.03 -6.61
N PRO A 303 0.62 15.13 -5.46
CA PRO A 303 0.02 15.04 -4.11
C PRO A 303 -1.03 16.12 -3.83
N MET A 304 -1.03 17.22 -4.60
CA MET A 304 -1.90 18.38 -4.40
C MET A 304 -2.79 18.74 -5.59
N ARG A 305 -2.88 17.92 -6.66
CA ARG A 305 -3.69 18.21 -7.88
C ARG A 305 -3.47 19.62 -8.46
N GLY A 306 -2.22 20.11 -8.41
CA GLY A 306 -1.88 21.46 -8.87
C GLY A 306 -2.22 22.59 -7.89
N ALA A 307 -2.53 22.29 -6.62
CA ALA A 307 -2.53 23.33 -5.59
C ALA A 307 -1.11 23.92 -5.45
N PRO A 308 -0.98 25.19 -5.03
CA PRO A 308 0.32 25.81 -4.82
C PRO A 308 1.16 24.97 -3.87
N ASP A 309 2.41 24.70 -4.25
CA ASP A 309 3.38 24.15 -3.32
C ASP A 309 3.65 25.21 -2.25
N VAL A 310 3.26 24.90 -1.01
CA VAL A 310 3.51 25.77 0.13
C VAL A 310 4.77 25.24 0.77
N SER A 311 5.91 25.88 0.48
CA SER A 311 7.17 25.49 1.09
C SER A 311 7.03 25.49 2.61
N TRP A 312 7.38 24.36 3.23
CA TRP A 312 7.34 24.24 4.68
C TRP A 312 8.29 25.28 5.31
N PRO A 313 7.81 26.20 6.16
CA PRO A 313 8.59 27.37 6.59
C PRO A 313 9.59 27.07 7.73
N GLY A 314 9.69 25.84 8.23
CA GLY A 314 10.37 25.54 9.48
C GLY A 314 11.63 24.68 9.33
N ARG A 315 12.70 25.03 10.07
CA ARG A 315 13.74 24.07 10.45
C ARG A 315 13.08 22.87 11.13
N LEU A 316 13.34 21.67 10.63
CA LEU A 316 13.01 20.41 11.29
C LEU A 316 13.65 20.41 12.69
N ARG A 317 12.88 20.78 13.72
CA ARG A 317 13.15 20.25 15.07
C ARG A 317 12.25 19.04 15.20
N SER A 318 12.85 17.86 15.30
CA SER A 318 12.06 16.67 15.58
C SER A 318 11.36 16.86 16.92
N ILE A 319 10.06 16.53 16.97
CA ILE A 319 9.29 16.48 18.23
C ILE A 319 9.86 15.45 19.20
N THR A 320 10.72 14.54 18.71
CA THR A 320 11.41 13.51 19.49
C THR A 320 12.86 13.86 19.83
N THR A 321 13.40 14.99 19.38
CA THR A 321 14.73 15.43 19.86
C THR A 321 14.62 15.70 21.36
N PRO A 322 15.46 15.07 22.21
CA PRO A 322 15.48 15.38 23.64
C PRO A 322 15.66 16.89 23.84
N ARG A 323 14.83 17.47 24.71
CA ARG A 323 14.91 18.88 25.10
C ARG A 323 16.12 19.15 25.98
#